data_AF-A0A1V2WA04-F1
#
_entry.id   AF-A0A1V2WA04-F1
#
_cell.length_a   1.000
_cell.length_b   1.000
_cell.length_c   1.000
_cell.angle_alpha   90.00
_cell.angle_beta   90.00
_cell.angle_gamma   90.00
#
_symmetry.space_group_name_H-M   'P 1'
#
loop_
_entity.id
_entity.type
_entity.pdbx_description
1 polymer ?
#
loop_
_entity_poly.entity_id
_entity_poly.type
_entity_poly.pdbx_seq_one_letter_code
_entity_poly.pdbx_strand_id
1 'polypeptide(L)'
;MRIPEWMLFLRTWLRHPRRVGALAPSGPALAALITAHVPRDGASVIELGAGTGVFTRALLARGVASDRLVLVEADPAFANALRHQFPALRVMQMDAAQLGMTGDFFGGERAHAIVSGLPLVAMPVERAVAIVHGAFVRHLVAGGAFYQFTYVPRCPIPARYLEAMRMRAVRIGVAWMNFPPAFVYRFERLDDVAGRHRARALPSLERVVDATALRGRDATRRPGAVVLSPSEGPRVGSGRADSHRQINSRAVEL
;
A
#
# COMPACT_ATOMS: atom_id res chain seq x y z
N MET A 1 -3.88 -15.11 -33.21
CA MET A 1 -4.13 -13.73 -32.73
C MET A 1 -2.95 -12.86 -33.14
N ARG A 2 -3.19 -11.73 -33.82
CA ARG A 2 -2.14 -10.76 -34.18
C ARG A 2 -1.69 -10.02 -32.91
N ILE A 3 -0.39 -10.06 -32.60
CA ILE A 3 0.19 -9.29 -31.50
C ILE A 3 0.20 -7.82 -31.95
N PRO A 4 -0.45 -6.88 -31.24
CA PRO A 4 -0.43 -5.47 -31.62
C PRO A 4 1.01 -4.92 -31.58
N GLU A 5 1.36 -4.08 -32.55
CA GLU A 5 2.74 -3.60 -32.78
C GLU A 5 3.35 -2.94 -31.54
N TRP A 6 2.57 -2.15 -30.79
CA TRP A 6 3.05 -1.54 -29.55
C TRP A 6 3.55 -2.57 -28.53
N MET A 7 3.00 -3.80 -28.55
CA MET A 7 3.42 -4.87 -27.64
C MET A 7 4.73 -5.51 -28.11
N LEU A 8 4.97 -5.54 -29.43
CA LEU A 8 6.29 -5.88 -29.98
C LEU A 8 7.32 -4.78 -29.67
N PHE A 9 6.94 -3.50 -29.81
CA PHE A 9 7.77 -2.37 -29.40
C PHE A 9 8.10 -2.40 -27.91
N LEU A 10 7.12 -2.65 -27.04
CA LEU A 10 7.33 -2.79 -25.60
C LEU A 10 8.26 -3.95 -25.28
N ARG A 11 8.07 -5.12 -25.92
CA ARG A 11 8.96 -6.28 -25.74
C ARG A 11 10.38 -6.00 -26.22
N THR A 12 10.53 -5.33 -27.36
CA THR A 12 11.85 -4.94 -27.90
C THR A 12 12.51 -3.87 -27.04
N TRP A 13 11.74 -2.89 -26.54
CA TRP A 13 12.19 -1.89 -25.58
C TRP A 13 12.63 -2.54 -24.26
N LEU A 14 11.84 -3.46 -23.70
CA LEU A 14 12.23 -4.21 -22.49
C LEU A 14 13.52 -5.01 -22.69
N ARG A 15 13.78 -5.50 -23.91
CA ARG A 15 15.02 -6.22 -24.25
C ARG A 15 16.20 -5.29 -24.51
N HIS A 16 15.96 -4.10 -25.07
CA HIS A 16 17.02 -3.18 -25.49
C HIS A 16 16.69 -1.70 -25.18
N PRO A 17 16.46 -1.33 -23.91
CA PRO A 17 15.97 -0.01 -23.53
C PRO A 17 16.98 1.09 -23.85
N ARG A 18 18.28 0.78 -23.73
CA ARG A 18 19.38 1.69 -24.11
C ARG A 18 19.50 1.92 -25.61
N ARG A 19 19.01 1.00 -26.45
CA ARG A 19 19.06 1.11 -27.93
C ARG A 19 17.80 1.76 -28.52
N VAL A 20 16.69 1.74 -27.80
CA VAL A 20 15.37 2.17 -28.32
C VAL A 20 15.04 3.63 -27.96
N GLY A 21 15.93 4.36 -27.29
CA GLY A 21 15.76 5.78 -27.00
C GLY A 21 14.86 6.06 -25.77
N ALA A 22 15.13 7.18 -25.11
CA ALA A 22 14.79 7.49 -23.72
C ALA A 22 13.32 7.83 -23.40
N LEU A 23 12.35 7.25 -24.12
CA LEU A 23 10.94 7.29 -23.72
C LEU A 23 10.62 5.98 -23.00
N ALA A 24 10.69 6.01 -21.66
CA ALA A 24 10.11 4.94 -20.88
C ALA A 24 8.63 4.80 -21.28
N PRO A 25 8.14 3.59 -21.58
CA PRO A 25 6.76 3.40 -22.04
C PRO A 25 5.77 3.85 -20.97
N SER A 26 6.20 3.92 -19.70
CA SER A 26 5.45 4.50 -18.59
C SER A 26 5.89 5.95 -18.34
N GLY A 27 5.03 6.91 -18.68
CA GLY A 27 5.26 8.33 -18.42
C GLY A 27 4.83 8.80 -17.01
N PRO A 28 5.08 10.07 -16.65
CA PRO A 28 4.69 10.66 -15.36
C PRO A 28 3.19 10.55 -15.07
N ALA A 29 2.34 10.66 -16.09
CA ALA A 29 0.89 10.51 -15.95
C ALA A 29 0.50 9.10 -15.49
N LEU A 30 1.12 8.07 -16.06
CA LEU A 30 0.90 6.69 -15.63
C LEU A 30 1.44 6.47 -14.22
N ALA A 31 2.63 6.99 -13.92
CA ALA A 31 3.25 6.89 -12.60
C ALA A 31 2.37 7.51 -11.51
N ALA A 32 1.81 8.69 -11.76
CA ALA A 32 0.88 9.36 -10.86
C ALA A 32 -0.40 8.53 -10.68
N LEU A 33 -0.97 8.00 -11.78
CA LEU A 33 -2.22 7.23 -11.73
C LEU A 33 -2.06 5.89 -10.98
N ILE A 34 -1.03 5.11 -11.29
CA ILE A 34 -0.83 3.78 -10.69
C ILE A 34 -0.51 3.86 -9.21
N THR A 35 0.16 4.94 -8.78
CA THR A 35 0.50 5.16 -7.38
C THR A 35 -0.57 5.93 -6.61
N ALA A 36 -1.60 6.49 -7.27
CA ALA A 36 -2.58 7.41 -6.70
C ALA A 36 -3.27 6.91 -5.42
N HIS A 37 -3.49 5.60 -5.32
CA HIS A 37 -4.20 4.94 -4.22
C HIS A 37 -3.28 4.22 -3.23
N VAL A 38 -1.95 4.33 -3.39
CA VAL A 38 -0.99 3.84 -2.41
C VAL A 38 -1.10 4.73 -1.16
N PRO A 39 -1.28 4.16 0.06
CA PRO A 39 -1.36 4.96 1.27
C PRO A 39 -0.06 5.73 1.49
N ARG A 40 -0.16 6.95 2.03
CA ARG A 40 0.98 7.87 2.16
C ARG A 40 1.82 7.56 3.40
N ASP A 41 1.19 7.50 4.56
CA ASP A 41 1.91 7.51 5.84
C ASP A 41 2.09 6.08 6.38
N GLY A 42 3.34 5.72 6.69
CA GLY A 42 3.70 4.42 7.29
C GLY A 42 3.51 3.19 6.39
N ALA A 43 3.12 3.38 5.12
CA ALA A 43 2.80 2.28 4.23
C ALA A 43 4.06 1.60 3.69
N SER A 44 4.22 0.30 4.01
CA SER A 44 5.17 -0.58 3.32
C SER A 44 4.70 -0.88 1.88
N VAL A 45 5.59 -0.73 0.90
CA VAL A 45 5.30 -0.88 -0.53
C VAL A 45 6.37 -1.75 -1.20
N ILE A 46 5.94 -2.65 -2.09
CA ILE A 46 6.83 -3.39 -2.99
C ILE A 46 6.59 -2.93 -4.42
N GLU A 47 7.65 -2.59 -5.14
CA GLU A 47 7.61 -2.33 -6.57
C GLU A 47 8.17 -3.54 -7.34
N LEU A 48 7.38 -4.13 -8.23
CA LEU A 48 7.78 -5.27 -9.06
C LEU A 48 8.13 -4.81 -10.47
N GLY A 49 9.32 -5.17 -10.96
CA GLY A 49 9.81 -4.72 -12.27
C GLY A 49 10.05 -3.21 -12.30
N ALA A 50 10.85 -2.71 -11.35
CA ALA A 50 11.09 -1.28 -11.18
C ALA A 50 11.76 -0.63 -12.41
N GLY A 51 12.53 -1.40 -13.19
CA GLY A 51 13.14 -0.96 -14.45
C GLY A 51 13.96 0.33 -14.29
N THR A 52 13.50 1.41 -14.91
CA THR A 52 14.16 2.73 -14.87
C THR A 52 13.81 3.57 -13.63
N GLY A 53 12.98 3.05 -12.71
CA GLY A 53 12.59 3.72 -11.46
C GLY A 53 11.54 4.81 -11.62
N VAL A 54 10.74 4.77 -12.71
CA VAL A 54 9.68 5.79 -12.92
C VAL A 54 8.62 5.72 -11.82
N PHE A 55 8.16 4.52 -11.45
CA PHE A 55 7.19 4.39 -10.35
C PHE A 55 7.85 4.58 -9.00
N THR A 56 9.11 4.14 -8.83
CA THR A 56 9.93 4.44 -7.65
C THR A 56 9.92 5.93 -7.31
N ARG A 57 10.23 6.81 -8.27
CA ARG A 57 10.21 8.26 -8.07
C ARG A 57 8.83 8.77 -7.65
N ALA A 58 7.77 8.25 -8.28
CA ALA A 58 6.41 8.65 -7.94
C ALA A 58 5.99 8.20 -6.53
N LEU A 59 6.42 7.00 -6.09
CA LEU A 59 6.17 6.49 -4.74
C LEU A 59 6.88 7.35 -3.68
N LEU A 60 8.16 7.66 -3.91
CA LEU A 60 8.93 8.55 -3.03
C LEU A 60 8.31 9.95 -2.96
N ALA A 61 7.93 10.53 -4.10
CA ALA A 61 7.29 11.84 -4.16
C ALA A 61 5.92 11.89 -3.44
N ARG A 62 5.27 10.74 -3.23
CA ARG A 62 4.02 10.63 -2.47
C ARG A 62 4.22 10.56 -0.96
N GLY A 63 5.46 10.35 -0.50
CA GLY A 63 5.81 10.22 0.91
C GLY A 63 6.06 8.80 1.40
N VAL A 64 6.16 7.81 0.49
CA VAL A 64 6.57 6.46 0.91
C VAL A 64 8.02 6.51 1.39
N ALA A 65 8.25 6.14 2.64
CA ALA A 65 9.58 6.17 3.24
C ALA A 65 10.51 5.13 2.58
N SER A 66 11.79 5.48 2.44
CA SER A 66 12.78 4.66 1.73
C SER A 66 12.98 3.27 2.35
N ASP A 67 12.96 3.18 3.67
CA ASP A 67 13.03 1.93 4.45
C ASP A 67 11.74 1.09 4.34
N ARG A 68 10.65 1.69 3.87
CA ARG A 68 9.36 1.05 3.63
C ARG A 68 9.08 0.82 2.14
N LEU A 69 10.07 0.98 1.27
CA LEU A 69 9.97 0.73 -0.17
C LEU A 69 11.02 -0.30 -0.61
N VAL A 70 10.54 -1.44 -1.12
CA VAL A 70 11.40 -2.49 -1.69
C VAL A 70 11.19 -2.60 -3.18
N LEU A 71 12.29 -2.59 -3.94
CA LEU A 71 12.29 -2.75 -5.39
C LEU A 71 12.68 -4.17 -5.76
N VAL A 72 11.92 -4.80 -6.64
CA VAL A 72 12.25 -6.10 -7.25
C VAL A 72 12.51 -5.88 -8.73
N GLU A 73 13.71 -6.27 -9.18
CA GLU A 73 14.11 -6.15 -10.59
C GLU A 73 14.92 -7.38 -11.01
N ALA A 74 14.58 -8.00 -12.13
CA ALA A 74 15.26 -9.22 -12.58
C ALA A 74 16.53 -8.91 -13.37
N ASP A 75 16.55 -7.81 -14.12
CA ASP A 75 17.69 -7.43 -14.95
C ASP A 75 18.83 -6.84 -14.09
N PRO A 76 20.04 -7.42 -14.14
CA PRO A 76 21.17 -6.95 -13.32
C PRO A 76 21.57 -5.50 -13.61
N ALA A 77 21.45 -5.04 -14.87
CA ALA A 77 21.86 -3.70 -15.26
C ALA A 77 20.87 -2.65 -14.73
N PHE A 78 19.57 -2.95 -14.75
CA PHE A 78 18.56 -2.11 -14.10
C PHE A 78 18.67 -2.15 -12.58
N ALA A 79 18.84 -3.32 -11.98
CA ALA A 79 19.04 -3.43 -10.53
C ALA A 79 20.25 -2.61 -10.06
N ASN A 80 21.38 -2.67 -10.79
CA ASN A 80 22.55 -1.85 -10.48
C ASN A 80 22.27 -0.35 -10.65
N ALA A 81 21.62 0.05 -11.74
CA ALA A 81 21.25 1.45 -11.97
C ALA A 81 20.30 1.98 -10.90
N LEU A 82 19.38 1.16 -10.39
CA LEU A 82 18.47 1.51 -9.29
C LEU A 82 19.23 1.71 -7.98
N ARG A 83 20.20 0.84 -7.65
CA ARG A 83 21.05 1.00 -6.46
C ARG A 83 21.86 2.30 -6.49
N HIS A 84 22.36 2.68 -7.67
CA HIS A 84 23.06 3.96 -7.82
C HIS A 84 22.12 5.18 -7.72
N GLN A 85 20.93 5.11 -8.32
CA GLN A 85 19.95 6.21 -8.29
C GLN A 85 19.29 6.37 -6.92
N PHE A 86 19.09 5.27 -6.20
CA PHE A 86 18.36 5.23 -4.93
C PHE A 86 19.14 4.43 -3.87
N PRO A 87 20.27 4.96 -3.38
CA PRO A 87 21.16 4.21 -2.47
C PRO A 87 20.50 3.87 -1.12
N ALA A 88 19.45 4.59 -0.72
CA ALA A 88 18.70 4.32 0.50
C ALA A 88 17.63 3.21 0.34
N LEU A 89 17.37 2.74 -0.88
CA LEU A 89 16.33 1.73 -1.14
C LEU A 89 16.90 0.32 -1.16
N ARG A 90 16.09 -0.62 -0.68
CA ARG A 90 16.39 -2.05 -0.80
C ARG A 90 16.03 -2.54 -2.20
N VAL A 91 17.04 -2.94 -2.98
CA VAL A 91 16.89 -3.48 -4.34
C VAL A 91 17.17 -4.99 -4.37
N MET A 92 16.11 -5.76 -4.54
CA MET A 92 16.12 -7.21 -4.71
C MET A 92 16.30 -7.56 -6.19
N GLN A 93 17.49 -8.06 -6.54
CA GLN A 93 17.75 -8.54 -7.90
C GLN A 93 17.26 -9.99 -8.04
N MET A 94 16.04 -10.19 -8.51
CA MET A 94 15.41 -11.51 -8.61
C MET A 94 14.24 -11.51 -9.59
N ASP A 95 13.81 -12.71 -10.01
CA ASP A 95 12.56 -12.87 -10.76
C ASP A 95 11.35 -12.67 -9.83
N ALA A 96 10.45 -11.77 -10.20
CA ALA A 96 9.20 -11.54 -9.47
C ALA A 96 8.32 -12.80 -9.35
N ALA A 97 8.47 -13.80 -10.24
CA ALA A 97 7.78 -15.08 -10.09
C ALA A 97 8.24 -15.88 -8.86
N GLN A 98 9.44 -15.58 -8.34
CA GLN A 98 9.99 -16.21 -7.14
C GLN A 98 9.56 -15.49 -5.85
N LEU A 99 8.83 -14.38 -5.95
CA LEU A 99 8.41 -13.54 -4.83
C LEU A 99 7.67 -14.33 -3.74
N GLY A 100 6.82 -15.30 -4.13
CA GLY A 100 6.08 -16.12 -3.17
C GLY A 100 6.94 -17.01 -2.28
N MET A 101 8.20 -17.25 -2.67
CA MET A 101 9.15 -18.11 -1.94
C MET A 101 10.08 -17.32 -1.01
N THR A 102 10.03 -15.99 -1.02
CA THR A 102 10.92 -15.18 -0.18
C THR A 102 10.43 -15.06 1.26
N GLY A 103 11.36 -14.69 2.14
CA GLY A 103 11.03 -14.13 3.45
C GLY A 103 10.26 -12.82 3.34
N ASP A 104 9.84 -12.29 4.48
CA ASP A 104 9.31 -10.92 4.54
C ASP A 104 10.40 -9.89 4.23
N PHE A 105 9.97 -8.69 3.85
CA PHE A 105 10.88 -7.60 3.53
C PHE A 105 10.91 -6.50 4.60
N PHE A 106 9.98 -6.54 5.55
CA PHE A 106 9.70 -5.45 6.48
C PHE A 106 9.73 -5.90 7.95
N GLY A 107 10.54 -6.90 8.30
CA GLY A 107 10.76 -7.31 9.69
C GLY A 107 9.55 -7.98 10.34
N GLY A 108 8.88 -8.86 9.59
CA GLY A 108 7.65 -9.56 10.01
C GLY A 108 6.36 -8.90 9.50
N GLU A 109 6.45 -7.69 8.95
CA GLU A 109 5.32 -7.01 8.34
C GLU A 109 5.18 -7.32 6.83
N ARG A 110 3.95 -7.19 6.34
CA ARG A 110 3.61 -7.33 4.92
C ARG A 110 3.38 -5.94 4.30
N ALA A 111 3.46 -5.87 2.98
CA ALA A 111 3.19 -4.64 2.23
C ALA A 111 1.69 -4.27 2.28
N HIS A 112 1.44 -2.96 2.34
CA HIS A 112 0.11 -2.37 2.18
C HIS A 112 -0.28 -2.25 0.70
N ALA A 113 0.72 -2.05 -0.15
CA ALA A 113 0.53 -1.96 -1.60
C ALA A 113 1.66 -2.65 -2.35
N ILE A 114 1.31 -3.21 -3.50
CA ILE A 114 2.29 -3.65 -4.49
C ILE A 114 2.02 -2.90 -5.78
N VAL A 115 3.05 -2.30 -6.37
CA VAL A 115 2.96 -1.60 -7.66
C VAL A 115 3.79 -2.37 -8.68
N SER A 116 3.19 -2.75 -9.80
CA SER A 116 3.86 -3.60 -10.79
C SER A 116 4.11 -2.87 -12.11
N GLY A 117 5.40 -2.71 -12.40
CA GLY A 117 6.02 -2.33 -13.67
C GLY A 117 5.98 -3.42 -14.74
N LEU A 118 5.64 -4.65 -14.37
CA LEU A 118 5.79 -5.83 -15.21
C LEU A 118 4.79 -5.87 -16.37
N PRO A 119 5.19 -6.31 -17.58
CA PRO A 119 4.30 -6.47 -18.73
C PRO A 119 3.48 -7.77 -18.64
N LEU A 120 2.64 -7.94 -17.61
CA LEU A 120 1.98 -9.22 -17.31
C LEU A 120 1.19 -9.80 -18.50
N VAL A 121 0.56 -8.95 -19.33
CA VAL A 121 -0.17 -9.39 -20.54
C VAL A 121 0.74 -10.10 -21.55
N ALA A 122 2.01 -9.72 -21.62
CA ALA A 122 2.98 -10.28 -22.58
C ALA A 122 3.69 -11.54 -22.04
N MET A 123 3.39 -11.96 -20.81
CA MET A 123 3.94 -13.16 -20.18
C MET A 123 3.02 -14.37 -20.40
N PRO A 124 3.55 -15.60 -20.27
CA PRO A 124 2.71 -16.79 -20.10
C PRO A 124 1.73 -16.58 -18.94
N VAL A 125 0.47 -16.99 -19.11
CA VAL A 125 -0.59 -16.69 -18.14
C VAL A 125 -0.30 -17.30 -16.77
N GLU A 126 0.28 -18.49 -16.75
CA GLU A 126 0.68 -19.21 -15.54
C GLU A 126 1.73 -18.40 -14.76
N ARG A 127 2.65 -17.74 -15.46
CA ARG A 127 3.68 -16.89 -14.85
C ARG A 127 3.06 -15.62 -14.26
N ALA A 128 2.19 -14.95 -15.02
CA ALA A 128 1.50 -13.76 -14.52
C ALA A 128 0.62 -14.08 -13.30
N VAL A 129 -0.08 -15.21 -13.32
CA VAL A 129 -0.87 -15.72 -12.19
C VAL A 129 0.02 -16.03 -11.00
N ALA A 130 1.16 -16.72 -11.19
CA ALA A 130 2.09 -17.04 -10.11
C ALA A 130 2.64 -15.77 -9.42
N ILE A 131 3.00 -14.74 -10.18
CA ILE A 131 3.46 -13.45 -9.65
C ILE A 131 2.36 -12.81 -8.79
N VAL A 132 1.16 -12.64 -9.34
CA VAL A 132 0.04 -12.00 -8.62
C VAL A 132 -0.34 -12.81 -7.39
N HIS A 133 -0.52 -14.12 -7.54
CA HIS A 133 -0.88 -15.01 -6.44
C HIS A 133 0.16 -14.98 -5.31
N GLY A 134 1.44 -15.16 -5.64
CA GLY A 134 2.53 -15.14 -4.67
C GLY A 134 2.63 -13.80 -3.93
N ALA A 135 2.42 -12.69 -4.65
CA ALA A 135 2.37 -11.35 -4.08
C ALA A 135 1.25 -11.21 -3.02
N PHE A 136 0.03 -11.70 -3.32
CA PHE A 136 -1.09 -11.62 -2.38
C PHE A 136 -0.95 -12.55 -1.18
N VAL A 137 -0.56 -13.81 -1.42
CA VAL A 137 -0.51 -14.83 -0.37
C VAL A 137 0.62 -14.57 0.61
N ARG A 138 1.78 -14.10 0.12
CA ARG A 138 2.98 -13.94 0.94
C ARG A 138 3.21 -12.52 1.42
N HIS A 139 2.90 -11.52 0.61
CA HIS A 139 3.44 -10.17 0.79
C HIS A 139 2.42 -9.06 1.01
N LEU A 140 1.12 -9.28 0.84
CA LEU A 140 0.10 -8.26 1.12
C LEU A 140 -0.59 -8.49 2.46
N VAL A 141 -0.71 -7.43 3.26
CA VAL A 141 -1.60 -7.36 4.45
C VAL A 141 -3.05 -7.56 4.05
N ALA A 142 -3.92 -7.99 4.98
CA ALA A 142 -5.37 -7.91 4.81
C ALA A 142 -5.81 -6.47 4.47
N GLY A 143 -6.70 -6.30 3.50
CA GLY A 143 -7.08 -4.99 2.96
C GLY A 143 -6.10 -4.35 1.96
N GLY A 144 -4.89 -4.88 1.82
CA GLY A 144 -3.88 -4.42 0.86
C GLY A 144 -4.28 -4.65 -0.61
N ALA A 145 -3.59 -3.96 -1.52
CA ALA A 145 -3.92 -3.98 -2.94
C ALA A 145 -2.70 -4.11 -3.86
N PHE A 146 -2.92 -4.73 -5.02
CA PHE A 146 -1.92 -4.84 -6.10
C PHE A 146 -2.33 -3.94 -7.26
N TYR A 147 -1.44 -3.06 -7.70
CA TYR A 147 -1.67 -2.10 -8.77
C TYR A 147 -0.88 -2.52 -10.01
N GLN A 148 -1.58 -2.64 -11.12
CA GLN A 148 -1.03 -3.12 -12.40
C GLN A 148 -1.48 -2.22 -13.53
N PHE A 149 -0.61 -1.93 -14.48
CA PHE A 149 -1.02 -1.29 -15.74
C PHE A 149 -0.92 -2.24 -16.94
N THR A 150 -1.56 -1.86 -18.04
CA THR A 150 -1.48 -2.56 -19.33
C THR A 150 -1.80 -1.59 -20.45
N TYR A 151 -1.24 -1.78 -21.65
CA TYR A 151 -1.61 -0.96 -22.82
C TYR A 151 -2.68 -1.61 -23.71
N VAL A 152 -3.22 -2.77 -23.31
CA VAL A 152 -4.52 -3.26 -23.83
C VAL A 152 -5.62 -2.99 -22.79
N PRO A 153 -6.87 -2.68 -23.21
CA PRO A 153 -8.03 -2.57 -22.32
C PRO A 153 -8.53 -3.94 -21.81
N ARG A 154 -7.61 -4.82 -21.43
CA ARG A 154 -7.87 -6.19 -20.98
C ARG A 154 -7.12 -6.46 -19.69
N CYS A 155 -7.81 -7.04 -18.71
CA CYS A 155 -7.19 -7.53 -17.48
C CYS A 155 -6.11 -8.58 -17.81
N PRO A 156 -4.88 -8.46 -17.26
CA PRO A 156 -3.81 -9.43 -17.52
C PRO A 156 -4.11 -10.82 -16.97
N ILE A 157 -4.97 -10.92 -15.94
CA ILE A 157 -5.34 -12.18 -15.32
C ILE A 157 -6.76 -12.59 -15.77
N PRO A 158 -6.94 -13.79 -16.38
CA PRO A 158 -8.27 -14.27 -16.76
C PRO A 158 -9.19 -14.49 -15.56
N ALA A 159 -10.50 -14.30 -15.76
CA ALA A 159 -11.53 -14.38 -14.72
C ALA A 159 -11.47 -15.68 -13.89
N ARG A 160 -11.32 -16.84 -14.55
CA ARG A 160 -11.20 -18.15 -13.87
C ARG A 160 -10.10 -18.20 -12.80
N TYR A 161 -8.97 -17.51 -13.02
CA TYR A 161 -7.90 -17.46 -12.03
C TYR A 161 -8.21 -16.46 -10.92
N LEU A 162 -8.82 -15.32 -11.25
CA LEU A 162 -9.27 -14.37 -10.24
C LEU A 162 -10.30 -15.02 -9.29
N GLU A 163 -11.24 -15.78 -9.83
CA GLU A 163 -12.23 -16.55 -9.07
C GLU A 163 -11.55 -17.59 -8.16
N ALA A 164 -10.66 -18.42 -8.73
CA ALA A 164 -9.93 -19.43 -7.96
C ALA A 164 -9.09 -18.82 -6.83
N MET A 165 -8.52 -17.63 -7.05
CA MET A 165 -7.73 -16.91 -6.04
C MET A 165 -8.58 -16.04 -5.09
N ARG A 166 -9.91 -16.03 -5.23
CA ARG A 166 -10.84 -15.15 -4.51
C ARG A 166 -10.45 -13.66 -4.60
N MET A 167 -10.09 -13.22 -5.79
CA MET A 167 -9.67 -11.85 -6.09
C MET A 167 -10.64 -11.15 -7.03
N ARG A 168 -10.68 -9.83 -6.94
CA ARG A 168 -11.37 -8.94 -7.88
C ARG A 168 -10.36 -8.04 -8.57
N ALA A 169 -10.54 -7.82 -9.87
CA ALA A 169 -9.84 -6.81 -10.62
C ALA A 169 -10.76 -5.64 -10.95
N VAL A 170 -10.39 -4.44 -10.53
CA VAL A 170 -11.14 -3.19 -10.77
C VAL A 170 -10.28 -2.27 -11.62
N ARG A 171 -10.78 -1.81 -12.77
CA ARG A 171 -10.10 -0.77 -13.55
C ARG A 171 -10.27 0.57 -12.85
N ILE A 172 -9.18 1.18 -12.41
CA ILE A 172 -9.18 2.43 -11.63
C ILE A 172 -8.89 3.68 -12.45
N GLY A 173 -8.45 3.53 -13.71
CA GLY A 173 -8.27 4.67 -14.60
C GLY A 173 -7.56 4.34 -15.90
N VAL A 174 -7.39 5.38 -16.71
CA VAL A 174 -6.66 5.34 -17.98
C VAL A 174 -5.72 6.55 -18.04
N ALA A 175 -4.44 6.32 -18.26
CA ALA A 175 -3.45 7.35 -18.54
C ALA A 175 -3.44 7.61 -20.06
N TRP A 176 -4.33 8.50 -20.52
CA TRP A 176 -4.44 8.90 -21.93
C TRP A 176 -3.24 9.66 -22.45
N MET A 177 -2.55 10.40 -21.57
CA MET A 177 -1.33 11.12 -21.89
C MET A 177 -0.10 10.21 -22.00
N ASN A 178 -0.29 8.90 -21.83
CA ASN A 178 0.71 7.92 -22.20
C ASN A 178 0.49 7.50 -23.65
N PHE A 179 1.54 7.43 -24.46
CA PHE A 179 1.45 6.87 -25.80
C PHE A 179 2.21 5.53 -25.84
N PRO A 180 1.51 4.39 -25.99
CA PRO A 180 0.05 4.20 -26.08
C PRO A 180 -0.67 4.38 -24.72
N PRO A 181 -2.00 4.61 -24.71
CA PRO A 181 -2.77 4.76 -23.47
C PRO A 181 -2.64 3.54 -22.56
N ALA A 182 -2.43 3.79 -21.27
CA ALA A 182 -2.30 2.74 -20.27
C ALA A 182 -3.53 2.64 -19.39
N PHE A 183 -4.07 1.43 -19.25
CA PHE A 183 -5.16 1.11 -18.34
C PHE A 183 -4.58 0.63 -17.02
N VAL A 184 -5.07 1.17 -15.91
CA VAL A 184 -4.63 0.79 -14.57
C VAL A 184 -5.70 -0.01 -13.88
N TYR A 185 -5.30 -1.14 -13.30
CA TYR A 185 -6.11 -2.06 -12.54
C TYR A 185 -5.62 -2.11 -11.09
N ARG A 186 -6.57 -2.19 -10.17
CA ARG A 186 -6.39 -2.54 -8.78
C ARG A 186 -6.92 -3.96 -8.58
N PHE A 187 -6.08 -4.85 -8.09
CA PHE A 187 -6.50 -6.16 -7.62
C PHE A 187 -6.64 -6.12 -6.10
N GLU A 188 -7.62 -6.85 -5.59
CA GLU A 188 -7.93 -6.94 -4.16
C GLU A 188 -8.61 -8.28 -3.84
N ARG A 189 -8.46 -8.77 -2.60
CA ARG A 189 -9.19 -9.98 -2.16
C ARG A 189 -10.67 -9.67 -1.99
N LEU A 190 -11.53 -10.61 -2.37
CA LEU A 190 -12.98 -10.50 -2.21
C LEU A 190 -13.39 -10.38 -0.74
N ASP A 191 -12.70 -11.09 0.15
CA ASP A 191 -13.02 -11.08 1.58
C ASP A 191 -12.78 -9.68 2.20
N ASP A 192 -11.76 -8.95 1.71
CA ASP A 192 -11.48 -7.56 2.11
C ASP A 192 -12.55 -6.58 1.60
N VAL A 193 -13.11 -6.84 0.42
CA VAL A 193 -14.18 -6.04 -0.18
C VAL A 193 -15.47 -6.21 0.63
N ALA A 194 -15.83 -7.46 0.96
CA ALA A 194 -17.00 -7.76 1.79
C ALA A 194 -16.90 -7.12 3.17
N GLY A 195 -15.72 -7.19 3.81
CA GLY A 195 -15.45 -6.52 5.08
C GLY A 195 -15.66 -5.00 5.03
N ARG A 196 -15.20 -4.33 3.97
CA ARG A 196 -15.41 -2.88 3.77
C ARG A 196 -16.87 -2.52 3.51
N HIS A 197 -17.58 -3.30 2.70
CA HIS A 197 -19.01 -3.05 2.47
C HIS A 197 -19.81 -3.24 3.77
N ARG A 198 -19.49 -4.26 4.58
CA ARG A 198 -20.13 -4.49 5.88
C ARG A 198 -19.82 -3.39 6.89
N ALA A 199 -18.55 -2.96 6.99
CA ALA A 199 -18.14 -1.85 7.85
C ALA A 199 -18.76 -0.50 7.43
N ARG A 200 -18.91 -0.24 6.11
CA ARG A 200 -19.55 0.97 5.59
C ARG A 200 -21.08 0.93 5.69
N ALA A 201 -21.68 -0.26 5.70
CA ALA A 201 -23.11 -0.50 5.94
C ALA A 201 -23.49 -0.50 7.43
N LEU A 202 -22.51 -0.43 8.35
CA LEU A 202 -22.72 -0.20 9.77
C LEU A 202 -22.50 1.28 10.16
N PRO A 203 -23.32 2.25 9.73
CA PRO A 203 -23.61 3.39 10.56
C PRO A 203 -24.82 3.05 11.45
N SER A 204 -24.73 3.39 12.75
CA SER A 204 -25.87 3.59 13.67
C SER A 204 -26.67 2.39 14.21
N LEU A 205 -26.07 1.23 14.52
CA LEU A 205 -26.74 0.25 15.39
C LEU A 205 -26.08 0.12 16.78
N GLU A 206 -24.74 0.13 16.87
CA GLU A 206 -24.07 0.08 18.20
C GLU A 206 -24.31 1.34 19.05
N ARG A 207 -24.51 2.51 18.43
CA ARG A 207 -24.87 3.75 19.17
C ARG A 207 -26.32 3.81 19.61
N VAL A 208 -27.20 2.99 19.02
CA VAL A 208 -28.62 2.95 19.42
C VAL A 208 -28.78 2.03 20.63
N VAL A 209 -28.05 0.91 20.70
CA VAL A 209 -28.19 -0.05 21.81
C VAL A 209 -27.68 0.52 23.14
N ASP A 210 -26.63 1.35 23.15
CA ASP A 210 -26.18 2.06 24.36
C ASP A 210 -27.12 3.22 24.76
N ALA A 211 -27.82 3.83 23.80
CA ALA A 211 -28.75 4.93 24.08
C ALA A 211 -30.09 4.45 24.64
N THR A 212 -30.56 3.24 24.28
CA THR A 212 -31.78 2.65 24.85
C THR A 212 -31.58 1.97 26.20
N ALA A 213 -30.36 1.63 26.60
CA ALA A 213 -30.08 0.98 27.88
C ALA A 213 -30.09 1.92 29.11
N LEU A 214 -30.09 3.25 28.92
CA LEU A 214 -30.05 4.24 30.01
C LEU A 214 -31.39 4.97 30.29
N ARG A 215 -32.48 4.63 29.59
CA ARG A 215 -33.84 5.12 29.93
C ARG A 215 -34.70 3.98 30.46
N GLY A 216 -34.41 3.55 31.68
CA GLY A 216 -35.22 2.57 32.39
C GLY A 216 -35.03 2.68 33.89
N ARG A 217 -35.43 3.81 34.50
CA ARG A 217 -35.67 3.88 35.95
C ARG A 217 -36.94 4.65 36.26
N ASP A 218 -37.94 3.84 36.58
CA ASP A 218 -38.85 3.94 37.72
C ASP A 218 -39.50 5.29 38.04
N ALA A 219 -40.81 5.35 37.74
CA ALA A 219 -41.70 6.41 38.17
C ALA A 219 -42.81 5.80 39.02
N THR A 220 -42.59 5.56 40.31
CA THR A 220 -43.66 5.59 41.32
C THR A 220 -43.16 5.99 42.71
N ARG A 221 -43.88 6.96 43.29
CA ARG A 221 -44.17 7.22 44.72
C ARG A 221 -43.69 8.57 45.29
N ARG A 222 -44.65 9.20 45.97
CA ARG A 222 -44.83 10.62 46.34
C ARG A 222 -44.37 10.91 47.80
N PRO A 223 -44.48 12.17 48.31
CA PRO A 223 -43.45 12.84 49.12
C PRO A 223 -43.63 12.76 50.65
N GLY A 224 -42.56 13.05 51.39
CA GLY A 224 -42.54 13.28 52.84
C GLY A 224 -41.31 14.11 53.23
N ALA A 225 -41.48 15.00 54.20
CA ALA A 225 -40.72 16.23 54.43
C ALA A 225 -39.55 16.14 55.46
N VAL A 226 -38.94 17.31 55.72
CA VAL A 226 -38.17 17.74 56.92
C VAL A 226 -36.62 17.51 56.81
N VAL A 227 -35.72 18.49 56.56
CA VAL A 227 -35.26 19.75 57.25
C VAL A 227 -33.80 19.61 57.78
N LEU A 228 -33.05 20.71 57.67
CA LEU A 228 -31.74 21.14 58.27
C LEU A 228 -30.41 20.96 57.50
N SER A 229 -29.83 22.13 57.17
CA SER A 229 -28.42 22.45 56.83
C SER A 229 -27.54 22.56 58.11
N PRO A 230 -26.30 23.13 58.12
CA PRO A 230 -25.19 23.24 57.14
C PRO A 230 -23.79 22.92 57.80
N SER A 231 -22.69 23.35 57.15
CA SER A 231 -21.27 23.49 57.62
C SER A 231 -20.37 22.26 57.37
N GLU A 232 -19.09 22.35 56.98
CA GLU A 232 -18.10 23.43 56.99
C GLU A 232 -16.90 23.03 56.09
N GLY A 233 -16.06 24.00 55.68
CA GLY A 233 -14.95 23.82 54.74
C GLY A 233 -13.57 23.42 55.35
N PRO A 234 -12.44 23.96 54.86
CA PRO A 234 -11.32 23.15 54.35
C PRO A 234 -9.98 23.30 55.10
N ARG A 235 -8.99 22.43 54.82
CA ARG A 235 -7.54 22.60 55.13
C ARG A 235 -6.74 21.96 53.97
N VAL A 236 -5.93 22.64 53.15
CA VAL A 236 -4.69 23.44 53.34
C VAL A 236 -3.45 22.61 53.72
N GLY A 237 -2.38 22.78 52.93
CA GLY A 237 -0.97 22.67 53.34
C GLY A 237 -0.16 21.67 52.50
N SER A 238 0.60 22.13 51.49
CA SER A 238 2.04 22.48 51.56
C SER A 238 2.98 21.26 51.44
N GLY A 239 4.05 21.22 50.66
CA GLY A 239 4.71 22.20 49.79
C GLY A 239 6.05 21.64 49.28
N ARG A 240 6.73 22.43 48.43
CA ARG A 240 8.17 22.44 48.04
C ARG A 240 8.76 21.17 47.39
N ALA A 241 9.29 21.20 46.16
CA ALA A 241 10.30 22.05 45.49
C ALA A 241 11.74 21.51 45.60
N ASP A 242 12.42 21.64 44.48
CA ASP A 242 13.86 21.77 44.25
C ASP A 242 14.73 20.52 43.94
N SER A 243 14.90 20.35 42.62
CA SER A 243 16.15 20.51 41.86
C SER A 243 17.41 19.78 42.33
N HIS A 244 17.92 18.90 41.44
CA HIS A 244 19.35 18.69 41.28
C HIS A 244 19.75 18.81 39.80
N ARG A 245 20.72 19.68 39.56
CA ARG A 245 21.39 20.01 38.29
C ARG A 245 22.87 19.67 38.49
N GLN A 246 23.47 18.87 37.60
CA GLN A 246 24.92 18.78 37.30
C GLN A 246 25.06 17.83 36.11
N ILE A 247 25.33 18.30 34.88
CA ILE A 247 26.63 18.71 34.31
C ILE A 247 27.69 17.61 34.43
N ASN A 248 28.07 16.99 33.30
CA ASN A 248 29.48 16.89 32.95
C ASN A 248 29.74 16.75 31.44
N SER A 249 30.76 17.49 31.02
CA SER A 249 31.36 17.64 29.70
C SER A 249 32.58 16.74 29.51
N ARG A 250 32.87 16.35 28.26
CA ARG A 250 34.18 16.04 27.59
C ARG A 250 33.92 14.95 26.53
N ALA A 251 34.19 15.05 25.22
CA ALA A 251 35.31 15.58 24.43
C ALA A 251 36.65 14.86 24.69
N VAL A 252 37.03 13.92 23.81
CA VAL A 252 38.37 13.50 23.29
C VAL A 252 38.08 12.46 22.17
N GLU A 253 38.21 12.78 20.88
CA GLU A 253 39.36 12.49 19.98
C GLU A 253 39.75 11.00 19.82
N LEU A 254 39.42 10.41 18.65
CA LEU A 254 40.34 9.92 17.60
C LEU A 254 39.53 9.42 16.39
#